data_AF-A0A8J5Y5Y9-F1
#
_entry.id   AF-A0A8J5Y5Y9-F1
#
_cell.length_a   1.000
_cell.length_b   1.000
_cell.length_c   1.000
_cell.angle_alpha   90.00
_cell.angle_beta   90.00
_cell.angle_gamma   90.00
#
_symmetry.space_group_name_H-M   'P 1'
#
loop_
_entity.id
_entity.type
_entity.pdbx_description
1 polymer ?
#
loop_
_entity_poly.entity_id
_entity_poly.type
_entity_poly.pdbx_seq_one_letter_code
_entity_poly.pdbx_strand_id
1 'polypeptide(L)'
;MATAIPCGNTVVTGLRPRLLSSLNTNKWRISQARVSTETGALSFSSSSIFPQNLTHLLFNSWSPKIPCHHLARRLIVKAARDYYSILGVSKNASKSDIKSAYRKLARNYHPDVNKEAGAEQKFKEISEAYEVLSDDEKRSTYDRYGKDGLKGSTMDMGDFTNPFDLFSSLFDMDIRNRGARNMAADGEDLICNLVLTFKEAVFGVEKEIDVSRLDNCTTCDGSGAKPGTKAYTCITCGGQGQVVSSSRTPLGVFQQVMTCSACSGTGETFTPCDKCGGDGRERKSKKISLKVPAGVNSGSRLRVRSEGNAGKRGGAPGDLFVVIEVIPDPVLKRDDTNILYTCKISYIDAILGTTVKVPTVDGSADLKIPAGVQPGTTLVMSKKGVPLLNKGRMRGDQLVRVQVEIPRQLSAEERRLVEELANLKKTKTLNGSRR
;
A
#
# COMPACT_ATOMS: atom_id res chain seq x y z
N MET A 1 56.54 -2.06 -72.28
CA MET A 1 55.85 -1.60 -73.50
C MET A 1 54.52 -1.01 -73.05
N ALA A 2 54.45 0.31 -72.88
CA ALA A 2 53.93 1.28 -73.86
C ALA A 2 52.37 1.29 -73.86
N THR A 3 51.72 2.14 -73.04
CA THR A 3 51.12 3.47 -73.38
C THR A 3 49.81 3.36 -74.20
N ALA A 4 48.74 4.15 -74.00
CA ALA A 4 48.61 5.49 -73.42
C ALA A 4 47.22 5.82 -72.79
N ILE A 5 47.04 7.08 -72.34
CA ILE A 5 45.93 7.66 -71.56
C ILE A 5 45.51 9.02 -72.18
N PRO A 6 44.21 9.33 -72.41
CA PRO A 6 43.60 10.47 -71.69
C PRO A 6 42.07 10.47 -71.45
N CYS A 7 41.67 10.76 -70.20
CA CYS A 7 40.72 11.81 -69.75
C CYS A 7 39.22 11.88 -70.14
N GLY A 8 38.41 12.24 -69.13
CA GLY A 8 37.03 12.75 -69.28
C GLY A 8 36.37 13.17 -67.95
N ASN A 9 36.74 14.33 -67.39
CA ASN A 9 36.14 14.88 -66.16
C ASN A 9 34.77 15.52 -66.40
N THR A 10 33.87 15.46 -65.40
CA THR A 10 32.93 16.58 -65.13
C THR A 10 32.57 16.64 -63.64
N VAL A 11 32.56 17.85 -63.10
CA VAL A 11 32.18 18.18 -61.72
C VAL A 11 30.78 18.80 -61.76
N VAL A 12 29.91 18.47 -60.80
CA VAL A 12 28.68 19.22 -60.54
C VAL A 12 28.63 19.60 -59.06
N THR A 13 28.50 20.90 -58.82
CA THR A 13 28.43 21.53 -57.50
C THR A 13 27.02 21.48 -56.91
N GLY A 14 26.92 21.56 -55.58
CA GLY A 14 25.65 21.44 -54.87
C GLY A 14 24.75 22.67 -54.97
N LEU A 15 23.44 22.44 -54.94
CA LEU A 15 22.41 23.46 -54.73
C LEU A 15 21.43 23.01 -53.63
N ARG A 16 21.16 23.91 -52.68
CA ARG A 16 20.06 23.78 -51.70
C ARG A 16 18.72 24.04 -52.39
N PRO A 17 17.64 23.42 -51.90
CA PRO A 17 16.32 24.05 -51.88
C PRO A 17 15.93 24.49 -50.46
N ARG A 18 15.47 25.73 -50.32
CA ARG A 18 14.59 26.18 -49.23
C ARG A 18 13.15 26.09 -49.71
N LEU A 19 12.24 25.55 -48.89
CA LEU A 19 10.81 25.90 -48.87
C LEU A 19 10.40 25.89 -47.38
N LEU A 20 10.02 27.03 -46.80
CA LEU A 20 8.64 27.56 -46.74
C LEU A 20 7.71 26.58 -45.98
N SER A 21 7.54 26.71 -44.66
CA SER A 21 6.74 27.72 -43.93
C SER A 21 5.28 27.29 -43.69
N SER A 22 4.92 27.03 -42.43
CA SER A 22 3.63 27.48 -41.89
C SER A 22 3.73 27.69 -40.38
N LEU A 23 3.09 28.74 -39.89
CA LEU A 23 2.86 28.98 -38.47
C LEU A 23 1.64 28.17 -38.05
N ASN A 24 1.70 27.47 -36.91
CA ASN A 24 0.51 27.43 -36.06
C ASN A 24 0.85 27.20 -34.58
N THR A 25 0.46 28.16 -33.74
CA THR A 25 0.65 28.13 -32.29
C THR A 25 -0.59 27.56 -31.61
N ASN A 26 -0.49 26.35 -31.03
CA ASN A 26 -1.54 25.85 -30.13
C ASN A 26 -1.05 25.85 -28.67
N LYS A 27 -1.40 26.93 -27.97
CA LYS A 27 -1.24 27.08 -26.51
C LYS A 27 -2.11 26.06 -25.78
N TRP A 28 -1.51 25.04 -25.17
CA TRP A 28 -2.20 24.22 -24.18
C TRP A 28 -2.33 25.01 -22.87
N ARG A 29 -3.54 25.51 -22.58
CA ARG A 29 -3.88 26.11 -21.29
C ARG A 29 -3.93 25.01 -20.23
N ILE A 30 -2.95 24.98 -19.33
CA ILE A 30 -3.05 24.23 -18.08
C ILE A 30 -3.95 25.03 -17.13
N SER A 31 -5.20 24.58 -16.98
CA SER A 31 -6.13 25.13 -16.00
C SER A 31 -5.71 24.73 -14.59
N GLN A 32 -5.16 25.67 -13.82
CA GLN A 32 -4.88 25.47 -12.40
C GLN A 32 -6.21 25.36 -11.64
N ALA A 33 -6.58 24.16 -11.22
CA ALA A 33 -7.69 23.95 -10.29
C ALA A 33 -7.26 24.41 -8.89
N ARG A 34 -7.70 25.61 -8.49
CA ARG A 34 -7.44 26.21 -7.18
C ARG A 34 -8.50 25.72 -6.19
N VAL A 35 -8.18 24.70 -5.40
CA VAL A 35 -9.07 24.23 -4.33
C VAL A 35 -9.10 25.26 -3.21
N SER A 36 -10.24 25.94 -3.08
CA SER A 36 -10.49 26.92 -2.02
C SER A 36 -11.38 26.27 -0.96
N THR A 37 -10.85 26.07 0.24
CA THR A 37 -11.65 25.63 1.39
C THR A 37 -12.27 26.85 2.06
N GLU A 38 -13.54 27.14 1.75
CA GLU A 38 -14.33 28.10 2.54
C GLU A 38 -14.97 27.38 3.74
N THR A 39 -14.59 27.84 4.94
CA THR A 39 -15.31 27.53 6.18
C THR A 39 -16.30 28.69 6.44
N GLY A 40 -17.58 28.45 6.13
CA GLY A 40 -18.66 29.43 6.30
C GLY A 40 -19.70 28.92 7.29
N ALA A 41 -19.91 29.64 8.39
CA ALA A 41 -20.81 29.23 9.45
C ALA A 41 -22.30 29.33 9.06
N LEU A 42 -23.10 28.34 9.49
CA LEU A 42 -24.55 28.45 9.55
C LEU A 42 -24.98 28.66 11.00
N SER A 43 -25.31 29.90 11.34
CA SER A 43 -25.99 30.26 12.58
C SER A 43 -27.46 29.85 12.50
N PHE A 44 -27.92 29.03 13.46
CA PHE A 44 -29.33 28.77 13.65
C PHE A 44 -29.92 29.73 14.68
N SER A 45 -30.90 30.52 14.25
CA SER A 45 -31.61 31.46 15.10
C SER A 45 -32.65 30.78 15.98
N SER A 46 -32.77 31.33 17.19
CA SER A 46 -33.79 31.09 18.21
C SER A 46 -35.22 30.85 17.71
N SER A 47 -35.92 29.91 18.35
CA SER A 47 -37.30 30.18 18.81
C SER A 47 -37.64 29.36 20.06
N SER A 48 -38.31 30.03 20.99
CA SER A 48 -38.79 29.52 22.29
C SER A 48 -40.14 28.81 22.17
N ILE A 49 -40.47 27.95 23.14
CA ILE A 49 -41.76 27.96 23.88
C ILE A 49 -41.64 27.07 25.14
N PHE A 50 -42.04 27.64 26.28
CA PHE A 50 -42.31 26.95 27.55
C PHE A 50 -43.82 27.06 27.85
N PRO A 51 -44.37 26.16 28.66
CA PRO A 51 -45.23 26.52 29.79
C PRO A 51 -44.50 26.12 31.11
N GLN A 52 -44.37 26.98 32.12
CA GLN A 52 -45.42 27.52 33.02
C GLN A 52 -46.21 26.42 33.77
N ASN A 53 -46.54 26.53 35.06
CA ASN A 53 -46.05 27.32 36.20
C ASN A 53 -46.84 26.83 37.43
N LEU A 54 -46.29 26.87 38.65
CA LEU A 54 -47.12 27.06 39.85
C LEU A 54 -46.29 27.64 41.02
N THR A 55 -46.57 28.93 41.30
CA THR A 55 -46.84 29.55 42.63
C THR A 55 -45.94 29.27 43.83
N HIS A 56 -45.63 30.20 44.75
CA HIS A 56 -45.72 31.67 44.94
C HIS A 56 -45.38 31.87 46.45
N LEU A 57 -45.28 33.13 46.91
CA LEU A 57 -45.12 33.60 48.32
C LEU A 57 -43.64 33.68 48.80
N LEU A 58 -43.17 34.71 49.54
CA LEU A 58 -43.71 36.05 49.90
C LEU A 58 -42.56 37.10 50.04
N PHE A 59 -42.73 38.26 49.38
CA PHE A 59 -42.37 39.64 49.78
C PHE A 59 -40.98 40.11 50.28
N ASN A 60 -40.61 41.29 49.76
CA ASN A 60 -39.53 42.20 50.17
C ASN A 60 -39.58 42.63 51.65
N SER A 61 -38.41 42.91 52.23
CA SER A 61 -38.06 44.27 52.71
C SER A 61 -36.54 44.41 52.91
N TRP A 62 -36.05 45.66 52.99
CA TRP A 62 -34.64 46.02 52.77
C TRP A 62 -34.00 46.63 54.03
N SER A 63 -32.70 46.32 54.24
CA SER A 63 -31.71 47.05 55.07
C SER A 63 -31.70 46.86 56.61
N PRO A 64 -30.56 47.08 57.31
CA PRO A 64 -29.15 47.10 56.84
C PRO A 64 -28.07 46.54 57.83
N LYS A 65 -26.81 46.56 57.36
CA LYS A 65 -25.52 46.65 58.12
C LYS A 65 -24.91 45.43 58.84
N ILE A 66 -23.61 45.31 58.57
CA ILE A 66 -22.53 44.40 59.04
C ILE A 66 -22.41 44.36 60.58
N PRO A 67 -21.88 43.26 61.17
CA PRO A 67 -20.44 43.30 61.54
C PRO A 67 -19.64 42.03 61.19
N CYS A 68 -18.32 42.19 61.08
CA CYS A 68 -17.37 41.12 60.78
C CYS A 68 -17.13 40.19 61.97
N HIS A 69 -16.99 38.88 61.72
CA HIS A 69 -16.24 37.98 62.60
C HIS A 69 -15.24 37.14 61.79
N HIS A 70 -13.97 37.18 62.23
CA HIS A 70 -12.91 36.34 61.69
C HIS A 70 -13.15 34.86 62.00
N LEU A 71 -13.14 34.01 60.98
CA LEU A 71 -12.83 32.59 61.14
C LEU A 71 -11.80 32.17 60.07
N ALA A 72 -10.61 31.78 60.55
CA ALA A 72 -9.48 31.45 59.71
C ALA A 72 -9.71 30.15 58.92
N ARG A 73 -9.78 30.25 57.59
CA ARG A 73 -9.89 29.08 56.71
C ARG A 73 -8.51 28.46 56.53
N ARG A 74 -8.24 27.38 57.28
CA ARG A 74 -6.95 26.67 57.30
C ARG A 74 -6.67 26.04 55.93
N LEU A 75 -5.76 26.64 55.15
CA LEU A 75 -5.29 26.09 53.88
C LEU A 75 -4.46 24.82 54.14
N ILE A 76 -4.98 23.66 53.75
CA ILE A 76 -4.23 22.40 53.74
C ILE A 76 -3.46 22.32 52.42
N VAL A 77 -2.18 22.69 52.45
CA VAL A 77 -1.26 22.45 51.32
C VAL A 77 -0.97 20.96 51.25
N LYS A 78 -1.47 20.29 50.21
CA LYS A 78 -1.22 18.86 49.97
C LYS A 78 0.16 18.71 49.33
N ALA A 79 1.19 18.54 50.16
CA ALA A 79 2.56 18.34 49.69
C ALA A 79 2.62 17.18 48.67
N ALA A 80 3.38 17.37 47.58
CA ALA A 80 3.56 16.35 46.57
C ALA A 80 4.26 15.12 47.19
N ARG A 81 3.73 13.92 46.95
CA ARG A 81 4.27 12.69 47.55
C ARG A 81 5.63 12.32 46.94
N ASP A 82 6.63 12.12 47.80
CA ASP A 82 7.95 11.58 47.44
C ASP A 82 7.80 10.19 46.78
N TYR A 83 8.57 9.87 45.73
CA TYR A 83 8.53 8.55 45.09
C TYR A 83 8.88 7.41 46.06
N TYR A 84 9.81 7.63 46.99
CA TYR A 84 10.10 6.70 48.09
C TYR A 84 8.87 6.43 48.98
N SER A 85 8.07 7.47 49.26
CA SER A 85 6.82 7.33 50.04
C SER A 85 5.71 6.61 49.27
N ILE A 86 5.66 6.77 47.93
CA ILE A 86 4.71 6.08 47.05
C ILE A 86 5.02 4.58 46.98
N LEU A 87 6.30 4.20 46.91
CA LEU A 87 6.71 2.79 46.96
C LEU A 87 6.77 2.22 48.39
N GLY A 88 6.64 3.04 49.43
CA GLY A 88 6.73 2.62 50.83
C GLY A 88 8.12 2.14 51.26
N VAL A 89 9.19 2.72 50.70
CA VAL A 89 10.58 2.34 50.95
C VAL A 89 11.41 3.52 51.48
N SER A 90 12.50 3.23 52.19
CA SER A 90 13.44 4.25 52.67
C SER A 90 14.19 4.93 51.51
N LYS A 91 14.62 6.19 51.70
CA LYS A 91 15.49 6.89 50.74
C LYS A 91 16.82 6.16 50.50
N ASN A 92 17.28 5.40 51.50
CA ASN A 92 18.49 4.57 51.43
C ASN A 92 18.23 3.14 50.93
N ALA A 93 17.04 2.83 50.38
CA ALA A 93 16.70 1.48 49.92
C ALA A 93 17.57 1.02 48.74
N SER A 94 17.90 -0.27 48.73
CA SER A 94 18.63 -0.91 47.62
C SER A 94 17.73 -1.09 46.40
N LYS A 95 18.32 -1.27 45.21
CA LYS A 95 17.54 -1.55 43.99
C LYS A 95 16.68 -2.81 44.11
N SER A 96 17.16 -3.83 44.83
CA SER A 96 16.41 -5.05 45.15
C SER A 96 15.15 -4.75 45.97
N ASP A 97 15.24 -3.86 46.96
CA ASP A 97 14.11 -3.50 47.82
C ASP A 97 13.07 -2.69 47.06
N ILE A 98 13.51 -1.70 46.27
CA ILE A 98 12.67 -0.88 45.39
C ILE A 98 11.91 -1.78 44.40
N LYS A 99 12.60 -2.73 43.76
CA LYS A 99 12.00 -3.71 42.84
C LYS A 99 11.05 -4.69 43.53
N SER A 100 11.34 -5.07 44.77
CA SER A 100 10.47 -5.93 45.60
C SER A 100 9.18 -5.21 46.00
N ALA A 101 9.30 -3.95 46.44
CA ALA A 101 8.16 -3.10 46.79
C ALA A 101 7.26 -2.82 45.58
N TYR A 102 7.83 -2.42 44.45
CA TYR A 102 7.10 -2.26 43.18
C TYR A 102 6.33 -3.54 42.81
N ARG A 103 6.97 -4.72 42.83
CA ARG A 103 6.30 -6.01 42.53
C ARG A 103 5.16 -6.36 43.49
N LYS A 104 5.20 -5.90 44.74
CA LYS A 104 4.09 -6.09 45.70
C LYS A 104 2.94 -5.14 45.35
N LEU A 105 3.22 -3.84 45.20
CA LEU A 105 2.22 -2.82 44.92
C LEU A 105 1.56 -2.98 43.53
N ALA A 106 2.35 -3.30 42.50
CA ALA A 106 1.85 -3.50 41.14
C ALA A 106 0.86 -4.68 41.03
N ARG A 107 1.00 -5.73 41.85
CA ARG A 107 0.01 -6.82 41.91
C ARG A 107 -1.27 -6.43 42.66
N ASN A 108 -1.15 -5.59 43.69
CA ASN A 108 -2.28 -5.14 44.51
C ASN A 108 -3.14 -4.06 43.82
N TYR A 109 -2.55 -3.32 42.86
CA TYR A 109 -3.21 -2.24 42.12
C TYR A 109 -3.28 -2.49 40.60
N HIS A 110 -3.08 -3.73 40.14
CA HIS A 110 -3.23 -4.08 38.73
C HIS A 110 -4.69 -3.88 38.30
N PRO A 111 -4.98 -3.24 37.14
CA PRO A 111 -6.35 -2.94 36.72
C PRO A 111 -7.24 -4.19 36.57
N ASP A 112 -6.66 -5.33 36.18
CA ASP A 112 -7.40 -6.60 36.06
C ASP A 112 -7.75 -7.23 37.43
N VAL A 113 -6.96 -6.93 38.47
CA VAL A 113 -7.05 -7.56 39.80
C VAL A 113 -7.82 -6.68 40.79
N ASN A 114 -7.68 -5.36 40.68
CA ASN A 114 -8.31 -4.39 41.57
C ASN A 114 -9.12 -3.36 40.76
N LYS A 115 -10.45 -3.40 40.93
CA LYS A 115 -11.44 -2.56 40.23
C LYS A 115 -11.96 -1.38 41.07
N GLU A 116 -11.27 -1.02 42.15
CA GLU A 116 -11.62 0.14 42.96
C GLU A 116 -11.41 1.47 42.20
N ALA A 117 -12.32 2.43 42.40
CA ALA A 117 -12.20 3.77 41.85
C ALA A 117 -10.93 4.47 42.39
N GLY A 118 -9.92 4.61 41.53
CA GLY A 118 -8.62 5.20 41.86
C GLY A 118 -7.46 4.19 42.02
N ALA A 119 -7.68 2.88 41.81
CA ALA A 119 -6.59 1.90 41.75
C ALA A 119 -5.62 2.19 40.60
N GLU A 120 -6.14 2.50 39.41
CA GLU A 120 -5.37 2.87 38.21
C GLU A 120 -4.48 4.10 38.45
N GLN A 121 -5.00 5.14 39.12
CA GLN A 121 -4.24 6.36 39.40
C GLN A 121 -3.08 6.10 40.38
N LYS A 122 -3.29 5.24 41.39
CA LYS A 122 -2.21 4.75 42.28
C LYS A 122 -1.19 3.92 41.50
N PHE A 123 -1.64 3.02 40.61
CA PHE A 123 -0.76 2.20 39.77
C PHE A 123 0.14 3.06 38.88
N LYS A 124 -0.39 4.17 38.34
CA LYS A 124 0.38 5.18 37.59
C LYS A 124 1.43 5.88 38.47
N GLU A 125 1.06 6.36 39.66
CA GLU A 125 2.00 6.93 40.66
C GLU A 125 3.12 5.92 41.01
N ILE A 126 2.77 4.64 41.21
CA ILE A 126 3.70 3.56 41.56
C ILE A 126 4.68 3.24 40.40
N SER A 127 4.20 3.27 39.16
CA SER A 127 5.01 2.98 37.98
C SER A 127 6.00 4.11 37.69
N GLU A 128 5.56 5.37 37.77
CA GLU A 128 6.40 6.57 37.70
C GLU A 128 7.50 6.56 38.78
N ALA A 129 7.12 6.22 40.01
CA ALA A 129 8.07 6.10 41.13
C ALA A 129 9.13 5.01 40.90
N TYR A 130 8.74 3.86 40.34
CA TYR A 130 9.68 2.78 40.04
C TYR A 130 10.62 3.14 38.89
N GLU A 131 10.12 3.79 37.82
CA GLU A 131 10.96 4.18 36.69
C GLU A 131 12.11 5.09 37.14
N VAL A 132 11.78 6.16 37.89
CA VAL A 132 12.76 7.13 38.41
C VAL A 132 13.75 6.51 39.39
N LEU A 133 13.30 5.58 40.25
CA LEU A 133 14.14 5.01 41.31
C LEU A 133 14.87 3.71 40.91
N SER A 134 14.57 3.14 39.74
CA SER A 134 15.23 1.92 39.23
C SER A 134 16.56 2.18 38.53
N ASP A 135 16.72 3.38 37.97
CA ASP A 135 17.88 3.87 37.23
C ASP A 135 18.74 4.79 38.11
N ASP A 136 20.07 4.65 38.07
CA ASP A 136 20.97 5.42 38.94
C ASP A 136 21.07 6.90 38.55
N GLU A 137 21.01 7.21 37.25
CA GLU A 137 21.11 8.58 36.75
C GLU A 137 19.82 9.33 37.07
N LYS A 138 18.66 8.72 36.80
CA LYS A 138 17.34 9.27 37.17
C LYS A 138 17.20 9.44 38.69
N ARG A 139 17.61 8.44 39.48
CA ARG A 139 17.60 8.51 40.95
C ARG A 139 18.50 9.63 41.46
N SER A 140 19.74 9.74 40.98
CA SER A 140 20.69 10.79 41.41
C SER A 140 20.27 12.21 40.98
N THR A 141 19.39 12.33 40.00
CA THR A 141 18.79 13.59 39.55
C THR A 141 17.60 13.95 40.43
N TYR A 142 16.72 12.98 40.70
CA TYR A 142 15.60 13.12 41.62
C TYR A 142 16.04 13.45 43.06
N ASP A 143 17.06 12.76 43.57
CA ASP A 143 17.58 12.98 44.93
C ASP A 143 18.23 14.37 45.10
N ARG A 144 18.63 15.02 43.99
CA ARG A 144 19.35 16.31 43.96
C ARG A 144 18.45 17.51 43.66
N TYR A 145 17.41 17.31 42.85
CA TYR A 145 16.54 18.37 42.32
C TYR A 145 15.03 18.09 42.48
N GLY A 146 14.65 16.99 43.14
CA GLY A 146 13.26 16.59 43.32
C GLY A 146 12.54 16.26 42.00
N LYS A 147 11.19 16.33 42.01
CA LYS A 147 10.37 16.06 40.82
C LYS A 147 10.56 17.09 39.71
N ASP A 148 10.96 18.31 40.03
CA ASP A 148 11.09 19.37 39.03
C ASP A 148 12.39 19.26 38.22
N GLY A 149 13.45 18.65 38.77
CA GLY A 149 14.65 18.29 38.01
C GLY A 149 14.40 17.30 36.86
N LEU A 150 13.38 16.44 36.98
CA LEU A 150 12.99 15.48 35.94
C LEU A 150 12.23 16.15 34.77
N LYS A 151 11.64 17.34 34.99
CA LYS A 151 10.95 18.10 33.93
C LYS A 151 11.92 18.88 33.05
N GLY A 152 13.15 19.14 33.51
CA GLY A 152 14.17 19.91 32.79
C GLY A 152 14.86 19.16 31.65
N SER A 153 14.68 17.85 31.53
CA SER A 153 15.31 17.01 30.50
C SER A 153 14.50 16.89 29.21
N THR A 154 13.38 17.61 29.08
CA THR A 154 12.51 17.59 27.90
C THR A 154 12.39 19.00 27.33
N MET A 155 13.29 19.35 26.41
CA MET A 155 13.18 20.58 25.63
C MET A 155 11.95 20.55 24.72
N ASP A 156 11.13 21.59 24.89
CA ASP A 156 10.07 22.09 24.00
C ASP A 156 9.86 21.35 22.66
N MET A 157 8.93 20.39 22.68
CA MET A 157 8.24 19.86 21.50
C MET A 157 6.76 19.72 21.85
N GLY A 158 5.90 20.31 21.03
CA GLY A 158 4.52 20.63 21.40
C GLY A 158 3.59 19.44 21.61
N ASP A 159 2.58 19.67 22.47
CA ASP A 159 1.26 19.02 22.57
C ASP A 159 1.11 17.58 21.98
N PHE A 160 1.67 16.59 22.69
CA PHE A 160 1.33 15.18 22.51
C PHE A 160 0.98 14.53 23.85
N THR A 161 -0.26 14.07 23.98
CA THR A 161 -0.87 13.60 25.24
C THR A 161 -0.38 12.24 25.77
N ASN A 162 0.72 11.68 25.27
CA ASN A 162 1.24 10.36 25.66
C ASN A 162 2.79 10.33 25.83
N PRO A 163 3.31 10.35 27.07
CA PRO A 163 4.75 10.24 27.33
C PRO A 163 5.38 8.89 26.94
N PHE A 164 4.58 7.83 26.81
CA PHE A 164 5.07 6.47 26.52
C PHE A 164 5.55 6.32 25.06
N ASP A 165 4.81 6.89 24.10
CA ASP A 165 5.22 6.92 22.67
C ASP A 165 6.46 7.79 22.44
N LEU A 166 6.62 8.87 23.20
CA LEU A 166 7.80 9.76 23.09
C LEU A 166 9.08 9.05 23.55
N PHE A 167 9.02 8.27 24.64
CA PHE A 167 10.18 7.52 25.11
C PHE A 167 10.53 6.35 24.16
N SER A 168 9.53 5.64 23.63
CA SER A 168 9.74 4.59 22.62
C SER A 168 10.35 5.14 21.33
N SER A 169 9.83 6.26 20.82
CA SER A 169 10.34 6.88 19.58
C SER A 169 11.71 7.54 19.74
N LEU A 170 12.06 8.04 20.93
CA LEU A 170 13.39 8.60 21.21
C LEU A 170 14.47 7.50 21.34
N PHE A 171 14.17 6.39 22.02
CA PHE A 171 15.08 5.23 22.06
C PHE A 171 15.24 4.55 20.69
N ASP A 172 14.17 4.47 19.90
CA ASP A 172 14.22 3.96 18.50
C ASP A 172 14.85 4.97 17.51
N MET A 173 15.11 6.22 17.94
CA MET A 173 15.86 7.24 17.19
C MET A 173 17.37 7.20 17.44
N ASP A 174 17.85 7.12 18.68
CA ASP A 174 19.31 7.10 18.96
C ASP A 174 19.97 5.79 18.49
N ILE A 175 19.26 4.66 18.58
CA ILE A 175 19.71 3.37 18.04
C ILE A 175 19.78 3.39 16.49
N ARG A 176 18.88 4.14 15.82
CA ARG A 176 18.90 4.25 14.35
C ARG A 176 19.91 5.24 13.78
N ASN A 177 20.41 6.19 14.58
CA ASN A 177 21.33 7.23 14.08
C ASN A 177 22.82 6.98 14.38
N ARG A 178 23.19 5.98 15.20
CA ARG A 178 24.58 5.59 15.47
C ARG A 178 25.01 4.32 14.73
N GLY A 179 24.98 4.35 13.40
CA GLY A 179 25.41 3.22 12.58
C GLY A 179 25.66 3.57 11.12
N ALA A 180 26.91 3.44 10.68
CA ALA A 180 27.38 3.77 9.34
C ALA A 180 26.48 3.22 8.20
N ARG A 181 26.01 4.10 7.30
CA ARG A 181 25.37 3.72 6.01
C ARG A 181 26.37 3.15 4.98
N ASN A 182 27.38 2.44 5.48
CA ASN A 182 28.35 1.66 4.71
C ASN A 182 27.92 0.21 4.51
N MET A 183 26.85 -0.20 5.19
CA MET A 183 26.27 -1.54 5.08
C MET A 183 25.87 -1.89 3.66
N ALA A 184 25.94 -3.19 3.38
CA ALA A 184 25.26 -3.84 2.28
C ALA A 184 23.80 -3.35 2.20
N ALA A 185 23.39 -2.82 1.05
CA ALA A 185 22.05 -2.30 0.85
C ALA A 185 21.33 -3.18 -0.16
N ASP A 186 20.16 -3.69 0.23
CA ASP A 186 19.41 -4.63 -0.59
C ASP A 186 18.97 -4.01 -1.93
N GLY A 187 18.77 -4.89 -2.90
CA GLY A 187 18.42 -4.55 -4.26
C GLY A 187 16.97 -4.09 -4.39
N GLU A 188 16.75 -3.15 -5.30
CA GLU A 188 15.41 -2.66 -5.61
C GLU A 188 14.59 -3.73 -6.35
N ASP A 189 13.36 -3.96 -5.90
CA ASP A 189 12.40 -4.83 -6.56
C ASP A 189 12.09 -4.32 -7.98
N LEU A 190 11.82 -5.26 -8.90
CA LEU A 190 11.39 -4.98 -10.26
C LEU A 190 9.92 -5.34 -10.46
N ILE A 191 9.25 -4.60 -11.34
CA ILE A 191 7.87 -4.87 -11.75
C ILE A 191 7.85 -5.09 -13.26
N CYS A 192 7.22 -6.17 -13.70
CA CYS A 192 7.06 -6.51 -15.11
C CYS A 192 5.60 -6.88 -15.40
N ASN A 193 5.03 -6.41 -16.51
CA ASN A 193 3.69 -6.78 -16.93
C ASN A 193 3.75 -7.97 -17.90
N LEU A 194 3.12 -9.08 -17.55
CA LEU A 194 3.02 -10.27 -18.39
C LEU A 194 1.61 -10.36 -18.98
N VAL A 195 1.51 -10.12 -20.28
CA VAL A 195 0.25 -10.25 -21.02
C VAL A 195 0.00 -11.71 -21.38
N LEU A 196 -1.16 -12.23 -20.98
CA LEU A 196 -1.64 -13.58 -21.26
C LEU A 196 -2.95 -13.54 -22.04
N THR A 197 -3.16 -14.54 -22.90
CA THR A 197 -4.48 -14.81 -23.47
C THR A 197 -5.40 -15.43 -22.42
N PHE A 198 -6.72 -15.29 -22.59
CA PHE A 198 -7.71 -15.91 -21.70
C PHE A 198 -7.48 -17.41 -21.49
N LYS A 199 -7.16 -18.17 -22.54
CA LYS A 199 -6.91 -19.61 -22.45
C LYS A 199 -5.65 -19.93 -21.64
N GLU A 200 -4.54 -19.22 -21.86
CA GLU A 200 -3.31 -19.38 -21.07
C GLU A 200 -3.54 -19.09 -19.59
N ALA A 201 -4.34 -18.07 -19.25
CA ALA A 201 -4.70 -17.76 -17.87
C ALA A 201 -5.56 -18.87 -17.20
N VAL A 202 -6.41 -19.54 -17.98
CA VAL A 202 -7.25 -20.65 -17.50
C VAL A 202 -6.44 -21.93 -17.26
N PHE A 203 -5.56 -22.31 -18.20
CA PHE A 203 -4.79 -23.56 -18.10
C PHE A 203 -3.49 -23.43 -17.30
N GLY A 204 -2.96 -22.21 -17.16
CA GLY A 204 -1.57 -22.00 -16.74
C GLY A 204 -0.63 -22.23 -17.92
N VAL A 205 0.55 -21.60 -17.85
CA VAL A 205 1.54 -21.64 -18.93
C VAL A 205 2.93 -21.41 -18.36
N GLU A 206 3.93 -22.05 -18.97
CA GLU A 206 5.34 -21.73 -18.73
C GLU A 206 5.79 -20.76 -19.83
N LYS A 207 6.20 -19.54 -19.46
CA LYS A 207 6.68 -18.51 -20.38
C LYS A 207 8.04 -18.00 -19.95
N GLU A 208 8.91 -17.75 -20.91
CA GLU A 208 10.14 -17.00 -20.70
C GLU A 208 9.86 -15.50 -20.86
N ILE A 209 10.40 -14.69 -19.96
CA ILE A 209 10.42 -13.22 -20.09
C ILE A 209 11.85 -12.70 -20.09
N ASP A 210 12.10 -11.69 -20.93
CA ASP A 210 13.39 -11.01 -21.01
C ASP A 210 13.34 -9.77 -20.11
N VAL A 211 13.99 -9.83 -18.95
CA VAL A 211 14.01 -8.73 -17.97
C VAL A 211 15.37 -8.04 -17.98
N SER A 212 15.37 -6.72 -18.12
CA SER A 212 16.57 -5.89 -17.96
C SER A 212 16.69 -5.46 -16.50
N ARG A 213 17.73 -5.94 -15.82
CA ARG A 213 17.99 -5.68 -14.39
C ARG A 213 19.44 -5.28 -14.16
N LEU A 214 19.71 -4.64 -13.02
CA LEU A 214 21.08 -4.46 -12.54
C LEU A 214 21.56 -5.78 -11.93
N ASP A 215 22.66 -6.31 -12.44
CA ASP A 215 23.33 -7.51 -11.93
C ASP A 215 24.71 -7.14 -11.36
N ASN A 216 25.30 -7.99 -10.54
CA ASN A 216 26.69 -7.78 -10.08
C ASN A 216 27.64 -7.69 -11.29
N CYS A 217 28.57 -6.73 -11.23
CA CYS A 217 29.50 -6.49 -12.32
C CYS A 217 30.55 -7.61 -12.42
N THR A 218 30.59 -8.28 -13.57
CA THR A 218 31.42 -9.46 -13.90
C THR A 218 32.93 -9.26 -13.74
N THR A 219 33.41 -8.04 -13.56
CA THR A 219 34.84 -7.77 -13.33
C THR A 219 35.17 -7.47 -11.88
N CYS A 220 34.24 -7.00 -11.05
CA CYS A 220 34.54 -6.59 -9.67
C CYS A 220 33.63 -7.24 -8.61
N ASP A 221 32.77 -8.17 -9.03
CA ASP A 221 31.88 -8.99 -8.20
C ASP A 221 31.06 -8.19 -7.16
N GLY A 222 30.61 -6.99 -7.53
CA GLY A 222 29.82 -6.11 -6.65
C GLY A 222 30.62 -5.14 -5.79
N SER A 223 31.96 -5.23 -5.76
CA SER A 223 32.81 -4.33 -4.95
C SER A 223 32.92 -2.91 -5.50
N GLY A 224 32.73 -2.72 -6.81
CA GLY A 224 32.91 -1.43 -7.49
C GLY A 224 34.36 -1.02 -7.73
N ALA A 225 35.33 -1.64 -7.04
CA ALA A 225 36.75 -1.35 -7.17
C ALA A 225 37.39 -2.07 -8.38
N LYS A 226 38.48 -1.50 -8.91
CA LYS A 226 39.27 -2.14 -9.95
C LYS A 226 39.98 -3.39 -9.39
N PRO A 227 39.90 -4.56 -10.05
CA PRO A 227 40.53 -5.79 -9.57
C PRO A 227 42.02 -5.61 -9.29
N GLY A 228 42.48 -6.18 -8.17
CA GLY A 228 43.87 -6.04 -7.70
C GLY A 228 44.20 -4.72 -7.01
N THR A 229 43.28 -3.74 -6.99
CA THR A 229 43.44 -2.53 -6.16
C THR A 229 42.88 -2.73 -4.77
N LYS A 230 43.43 -2.02 -3.78
CA LYS A 230 42.93 -1.98 -2.40
C LYS A 230 42.15 -0.69 -2.18
N ALA A 231 41.10 -0.75 -1.36
CA ALA A 231 40.43 0.44 -0.86
C ALA A 231 41.27 1.09 0.25
N TYR A 232 41.24 2.43 0.32
CA TYR A 232 41.94 3.23 1.32
C TYR A 232 40.94 4.09 2.08
N THR A 233 41.14 4.30 3.38
CA THR A 233 40.26 5.15 4.19
C THR A 233 40.18 6.57 3.63
N CYS A 234 38.97 7.08 3.42
CA CYS A 234 38.74 8.41 2.86
C CYS A 234 39.22 9.49 3.83
N ILE A 235 40.22 10.26 3.40
CA ILE A 235 40.87 11.32 4.19
C ILE A 235 39.86 12.40 4.61
N THR A 236 38.97 12.82 3.71
CA THR A 236 38.00 13.92 3.93
C THR A 236 36.99 13.65 5.04
N CYS A 237 36.70 12.38 5.36
CA CYS A 237 35.75 12.00 6.41
C CYS A 237 36.34 11.04 7.45
N GLY A 238 37.65 10.74 7.41
CA GLY A 238 38.31 9.81 8.33
C GLY A 238 37.64 8.42 8.41
N GLY A 239 37.09 7.91 7.30
CA GLY A 239 36.35 6.64 7.28
C GLY A 239 34.85 6.72 7.59
N GLN A 240 34.33 7.87 8.05
CA GLN A 240 32.96 7.98 8.55
C GLN A 240 31.89 8.03 7.43
N GLY A 241 32.28 8.26 6.18
CA GLY A 241 31.39 8.38 5.02
C GLY A 241 30.54 9.65 5.00
N GLN A 242 30.52 10.43 6.08
CA GLN A 242 29.73 11.64 6.24
C GLN A 242 30.63 12.78 6.73
N VAL A 243 30.22 14.02 6.44
CA VAL A 243 30.89 15.25 6.87
C VAL A 243 29.86 16.17 7.51
N VAL A 244 30.19 16.73 8.68
CA VAL A 244 29.32 17.67 9.38
C VAL A 244 29.61 19.08 8.86
N SER A 245 28.63 19.70 8.22
CA SER A 245 28.71 21.09 7.79
C SER A 245 28.01 21.98 8.82
N SER A 246 28.77 22.84 9.49
CA SER A 246 28.23 23.80 10.44
C SER A 246 28.09 25.18 9.80
N SER A 247 26.87 25.68 9.66
CA SER A 247 26.58 27.04 9.24
C SER A 247 26.21 27.90 10.45
N ARG A 248 26.79 29.10 10.54
CA ARG A 248 26.41 30.08 11.58
C ARG A 248 25.24 30.91 11.07
N THR A 249 24.14 30.88 11.80
CA THR A 249 22.96 31.72 11.56
C THR A 249 22.81 32.72 12.70
N PRO A 250 22.01 33.81 12.54
CA PRO A 250 21.73 34.75 13.63
C PRO A 250 21.06 34.10 14.85
N LEU A 251 20.47 32.91 14.69
CA LEU A 251 19.80 32.14 15.76
C LEU A 251 20.70 31.07 16.40
N GLY A 252 21.96 30.93 15.97
CA GLY A 252 22.91 29.95 16.51
C GLY A 252 23.68 29.18 15.43
N VAL A 253 24.40 28.14 15.85
CA VAL A 253 25.13 27.24 14.94
C VAL A 253 24.21 26.10 14.51
N PHE A 254 23.86 26.06 13.22
CA PHE A 254 23.12 24.95 12.63
C PHE A 254 24.12 23.92 12.07
N GLN A 255 24.00 22.66 12.47
CA GLN A 255 24.84 21.57 11.98
C GLN A 255 24.03 20.63 11.11
N GLN A 256 24.40 20.52 9.84
CA GLN A 256 23.82 19.57 8.90
C GLN A 256 24.84 18.49 8.55
N VAL A 257 24.45 17.22 8.74
CA VAL A 257 25.26 16.08 8.31
C VAL A 257 25.01 15.83 6.82
N MET A 258 26.08 15.82 6.02
CA MET A 258 26.02 15.53 4.59
C MET A 258 26.82 14.27 4.28
N THR A 259 26.49 13.57 3.19
CA THR A 259 27.35 12.50 2.67
C THR A 259 28.68 13.09 2.20
N CYS A 260 29.79 12.43 2.53
CA CYS A 260 31.11 12.86 2.09
C CYS A 260 31.20 12.82 0.56
N SER A 261 31.49 13.95 -0.08
CA SER A 261 31.57 14.07 -1.54
C SER A 261 32.75 13.29 -2.14
N ALA A 262 33.88 13.21 -1.42
CA ALA A 262 35.10 12.54 -1.89
C ALA A 262 34.98 11.00 -1.93
N CYS A 263 34.00 10.43 -1.24
CA CYS A 263 33.78 8.98 -1.20
C CYS A 263 32.31 8.59 -1.42
N SER A 264 31.43 9.54 -1.75
CA SER A 264 29.99 9.29 -1.97
C SER A 264 29.32 8.43 -0.87
N GLY A 265 29.72 8.61 0.39
CA GLY A 265 29.21 7.82 1.52
C GLY A 265 29.95 6.52 1.84
N THR A 266 30.92 6.06 1.04
CA THR A 266 31.63 4.76 1.25
C THR A 266 32.58 4.70 2.44
N GLY A 267 32.97 5.83 3.05
CA GLY A 267 34.09 5.88 4.01
C GLY A 267 35.48 5.55 3.42
N GLU A 268 35.54 4.92 2.24
CA GLU A 268 36.75 4.42 1.59
C GLU A 268 36.83 4.87 0.13
N THR A 269 37.99 5.35 -0.29
CA THR A 269 38.27 5.71 -1.67
C THR A 269 39.06 4.59 -2.33
N PHE A 270 38.61 4.16 -3.51
CA PHE A 270 39.23 3.12 -4.33
C PHE A 270 39.28 3.57 -5.80
N THR A 271 40.14 2.95 -6.60
CA THR A 271 40.14 3.16 -8.06
C THR A 271 38.88 2.51 -8.65
N PRO A 272 37.98 3.27 -9.31
CA PRO A 272 36.72 2.72 -9.81
C PRO A 272 36.96 1.64 -10.87
N CYS A 273 36.10 0.62 -10.88
CA CYS A 273 36.10 -0.42 -11.89
C CYS A 273 35.72 0.14 -13.27
N ASP A 274 36.53 -0.14 -14.29
CA ASP A 274 36.38 0.44 -15.64
C ASP A 274 35.04 0.07 -16.32
N LYS A 275 34.39 -1.04 -15.95
CA LYS A 275 33.09 -1.46 -16.52
C LYS A 275 31.88 -0.78 -15.87
N CYS A 276 31.84 -0.67 -14.54
CA CYS A 276 30.67 -0.18 -13.79
C CYS A 276 30.83 1.24 -13.22
N GLY A 277 31.96 1.90 -13.48
CA GLY A 277 32.22 3.27 -13.01
C GLY A 277 32.23 3.44 -11.48
N GLY A 278 32.33 2.34 -10.73
CA GLY A 278 32.30 2.35 -9.26
C GLY A 278 30.97 1.92 -8.61
N ASP A 279 29.85 1.74 -9.34
CA ASP A 279 28.56 1.33 -8.72
C ASP A 279 28.53 -0.17 -8.32
N GLY A 280 29.50 -0.97 -8.79
CA GLY A 280 29.58 -2.41 -8.54
C GLY A 280 28.61 -3.28 -9.35
N ARG A 281 27.65 -2.65 -10.05
CA ARG A 281 26.56 -3.32 -10.79
C ARG A 281 26.58 -2.92 -12.26
N GLU A 282 26.10 -3.80 -13.12
CA GLU A 282 25.99 -3.58 -14.57
C GLU A 282 24.62 -4.04 -15.07
N ARG A 283 24.01 -3.29 -16.00
CA ARG A 283 22.69 -3.64 -16.55
C ARG A 283 22.83 -4.84 -17.49
N LYS A 284 22.10 -5.92 -17.19
CA LYS A 284 22.02 -7.14 -18.01
C LYS A 284 20.57 -7.45 -18.35
N SER A 285 20.34 -7.99 -19.54
CA SER A 285 19.09 -8.65 -19.89
C SER A 285 19.21 -10.13 -19.59
N LYS A 286 18.29 -10.68 -18.79
CA LYS A 286 18.25 -12.10 -18.41
C LYS A 286 16.91 -12.70 -18.82
N LYS A 287 16.96 -13.88 -19.43
CA LYS A 287 15.77 -14.71 -19.67
C LYS A 287 15.38 -15.40 -18.38
N ILE A 288 14.15 -15.24 -17.93
CA ILE A 288 13.63 -15.86 -16.72
C ILE A 288 12.42 -16.71 -17.12
N SER A 289 12.48 -18.02 -16.85
CA SER A 289 11.36 -18.93 -17.05
C SER A 289 10.37 -18.82 -15.89
N LEU A 290 9.11 -18.55 -16.21
CA LEU A 290 8.03 -18.33 -15.26
C LEU A 290 6.95 -19.38 -15.42
N LYS A 291 6.61 -20.06 -14.33
CA LYS A 291 5.48 -20.98 -14.25
C LYS A 291 4.25 -20.24 -13.74
N VAL A 292 3.35 -19.84 -14.64
CA VAL A 292 2.07 -19.22 -14.27
C VAL A 292 1.08 -20.31 -13.87
N PRO A 293 0.51 -20.28 -12.64
CA PRO A 293 -0.45 -21.28 -12.21
C PRO A 293 -1.78 -21.15 -12.96
N ALA A 294 -2.49 -22.28 -13.08
CA ALA A 294 -3.81 -22.32 -13.71
C ALA A 294 -4.85 -21.52 -12.91
N GLY A 295 -5.71 -20.77 -13.62
CA GLY A 295 -6.85 -20.06 -13.04
C GLY A 295 -6.59 -18.62 -12.59
N VAL A 296 -5.41 -18.05 -12.89
CA VAL A 296 -5.05 -16.66 -12.56
C VAL A 296 -6.04 -15.62 -13.10
N ASN A 297 -6.22 -14.55 -12.33
CA ASN A 297 -7.03 -13.38 -12.70
C ASN A 297 -6.15 -12.26 -13.26
N SER A 298 -6.73 -11.37 -14.06
CA SER A 298 -6.06 -10.10 -14.41
C SER A 298 -5.78 -9.29 -13.14
N GLY A 299 -4.61 -8.63 -13.06
CA GLY A 299 -4.12 -7.95 -11.87
C GLY A 299 -3.44 -8.85 -10.82
N SER A 300 -3.40 -10.17 -11.03
CA SER A 300 -2.67 -11.09 -10.12
C SER A 300 -1.17 -10.78 -10.13
N ARG A 301 -0.51 -10.86 -8.97
CA ARG A 301 0.92 -10.60 -8.81
C ARG A 301 1.66 -11.90 -8.49
N LEU A 302 2.58 -12.31 -9.35
CA LEU A 302 3.47 -13.45 -9.15
C LEU A 302 4.84 -12.93 -8.69
N ARG A 303 5.30 -13.35 -7.50
CA ARG A 303 6.61 -12.99 -6.94
C ARG A 303 7.65 -14.03 -7.32
N VAL A 304 8.71 -13.60 -8.00
CA VAL A 304 9.88 -14.40 -8.36
C VAL A 304 11.03 -13.93 -7.49
N ARG A 305 11.54 -14.83 -6.63
CA ARG A 305 12.52 -14.45 -5.61
C ARG A 305 13.90 -14.18 -6.21
N SER A 306 14.57 -13.14 -5.75
CA SER A 306 15.97 -12.81 -6.07
C SER A 306 16.27 -12.52 -7.55
N GLU A 307 15.22 -12.25 -8.35
CA GLU A 307 15.31 -11.90 -9.77
C GLU A 307 15.09 -10.39 -10.04
N GLY A 308 15.02 -9.58 -8.98
CA GLY A 308 15.06 -8.12 -9.06
C GLY A 308 16.48 -7.58 -9.32
N ASN A 309 16.72 -6.31 -8.98
CA ASN A 309 18.05 -5.73 -9.07
C ASN A 309 19.00 -6.30 -8.00
N ALA A 310 20.28 -6.36 -8.30
CA ALA A 310 21.32 -6.65 -7.32
C ALA A 310 21.45 -5.53 -6.28
N GLY A 311 21.65 -5.93 -5.01
CA GLY A 311 21.98 -5.03 -3.92
C GLY A 311 23.35 -4.37 -4.10
N LYS A 312 23.55 -3.23 -3.44
CA LYS A 312 24.84 -2.54 -3.43
C LYS A 312 25.74 -3.17 -2.38
N ARG A 313 27.04 -3.34 -2.72
CA ARG A 313 28.11 -3.82 -1.81
C ARG A 313 27.78 -5.13 -1.09
N GLY A 314 27.24 -6.11 -1.82
CA GLY A 314 26.88 -7.42 -1.27
C GLY A 314 25.52 -7.50 -0.57
N GLY A 315 24.65 -6.48 -0.71
CA GLY A 315 23.25 -6.57 -0.31
C GLY A 315 22.50 -7.65 -1.09
N ALA A 316 21.42 -8.19 -0.51
CA ALA A 316 20.63 -9.22 -1.17
C ALA A 316 19.99 -8.67 -2.45
N PRO A 317 19.82 -9.47 -3.52
CA PRO A 317 19.04 -9.03 -4.67
C PRO A 317 17.57 -8.86 -4.29
N GLY A 318 16.93 -7.84 -4.85
CA GLY A 318 15.48 -7.65 -4.76
C GLY A 318 14.72 -8.74 -5.53
N ASP A 319 13.40 -8.67 -5.49
CA ASP A 319 12.50 -9.60 -6.16
C ASP A 319 11.93 -9.03 -7.46
N LEU A 320 11.39 -9.93 -8.29
CA LEU A 320 10.64 -9.55 -9.49
C LEU A 320 9.15 -9.85 -9.27
N PHE A 321 8.33 -8.81 -9.32
CA PHE A 321 6.87 -8.89 -9.27
C PHE A 321 6.30 -8.82 -10.68
N VAL A 322 5.77 -9.95 -11.13
CA VAL A 322 5.14 -10.09 -12.44
C VAL A 322 3.64 -9.85 -12.27
N VAL A 323 3.15 -8.74 -12.80
CA VAL A 323 1.73 -8.38 -12.83
C VAL A 323 1.12 -9.01 -14.08
N ILE A 324 0.13 -9.89 -13.88
CA ILE A 324 -0.53 -10.62 -14.97
C ILE A 324 -1.66 -9.76 -15.52
N GLU A 325 -1.62 -9.49 -16.82
CA GLU A 325 -2.71 -8.85 -17.56
C GLU A 325 -3.34 -9.87 -18.51
N VAL A 326 -4.64 -10.12 -18.38
CA VAL A 326 -5.34 -11.13 -19.19
C VAL A 326 -6.17 -10.45 -20.28
N ILE A 327 -5.85 -10.73 -21.54
CA ILE A 327 -6.64 -10.31 -22.69
C ILE A 327 -8.00 -11.02 -22.64
N PRO A 328 -9.13 -10.29 -22.63
CA PRO A 328 -10.47 -10.90 -22.61
C PRO A 328 -10.77 -11.59 -23.95
N ASP A 329 -11.44 -12.75 -23.88
CA ASP A 329 -11.92 -13.46 -25.07
C ASP A 329 -13.26 -12.86 -25.55
N PRO A 330 -13.46 -12.67 -26.88
CA PRO A 330 -14.68 -12.06 -27.41
C PRO A 330 -15.92 -12.97 -27.30
N VAL A 331 -15.72 -14.29 -27.16
CA VAL A 331 -16.78 -15.31 -27.10
C VAL A 331 -17.04 -15.76 -25.67
N LEU A 332 -15.98 -16.02 -24.90
CA LEU A 332 -16.04 -16.55 -23.53
C LEU A 332 -15.77 -15.44 -22.51
N LYS A 333 -16.78 -15.06 -21.74
CA LYS A 333 -16.64 -14.07 -20.68
C LYS A 333 -16.38 -14.76 -19.34
N ARG A 334 -15.32 -14.35 -18.63
CA ARG A 334 -15.05 -14.86 -17.29
C ARG A 334 -15.96 -14.22 -16.26
N ASP A 335 -16.46 -15.02 -15.33
CA ASP A 335 -17.26 -14.60 -14.17
C ASP A 335 -16.72 -15.33 -12.93
N ASP A 336 -15.71 -14.75 -12.27
CA ASP A 336 -14.89 -15.35 -11.22
C ASP A 336 -14.30 -16.73 -11.55
N THR A 337 -14.96 -17.82 -11.14
CA THR A 337 -14.58 -19.21 -11.47
C THR A 337 -15.42 -19.80 -12.60
N ASN A 338 -16.53 -19.16 -12.94
CA ASN A 338 -17.45 -19.58 -13.97
C ASN A 338 -17.13 -18.89 -15.30
N ILE A 339 -17.75 -19.39 -16.37
CA ILE A 339 -17.61 -18.84 -17.72
C ILE A 339 -18.99 -18.58 -18.30
N LEU A 340 -19.29 -17.33 -18.61
CA LEU A 340 -20.51 -16.90 -19.28
C LEU A 340 -20.32 -17.01 -20.80
N TYR A 341 -21.18 -17.78 -21.44
CA TYR A 341 -21.30 -17.86 -22.90
C TYR A 341 -22.75 -17.59 -23.32
N THR A 342 -22.94 -16.86 -24.42
CA THR A 342 -24.27 -16.63 -24.99
C THR A 342 -24.44 -17.52 -26.22
N CYS A 343 -25.25 -18.57 -26.09
CA CYS A 343 -25.56 -19.47 -27.19
C CYS A 343 -26.76 -18.94 -27.97
N LYS A 344 -26.54 -18.64 -29.25
CA LYS A 344 -27.59 -18.24 -30.19
C LYS A 344 -28.21 -19.48 -30.82
N ILE A 345 -29.53 -19.61 -30.75
CA ILE A 345 -30.28 -20.73 -31.34
C ILE A 345 -31.47 -20.24 -32.15
N SER A 346 -31.91 -21.03 -33.13
CA SER A 346 -33.13 -20.70 -33.87
C SER A 346 -34.37 -20.85 -32.99
N TYR A 347 -35.45 -20.15 -33.36
CA TYR A 347 -36.76 -20.33 -32.71
C TYR A 347 -37.32 -21.75 -32.87
N ILE A 348 -36.94 -22.48 -33.94
CA ILE A 348 -37.37 -23.86 -34.20
C ILE A 348 -36.66 -24.80 -33.21
N ASP A 349 -35.33 -24.67 -33.08
CA ASP A 349 -34.51 -25.41 -32.12
C ASP A 349 -34.98 -25.19 -30.68
N ALA A 350 -35.38 -23.96 -30.34
CA ALA A 350 -35.91 -23.63 -29.02
C ALA A 350 -37.25 -24.34 -28.72
N ILE A 351 -38.10 -24.54 -29.74
CA ILE A 351 -39.38 -25.22 -29.61
C ILE A 351 -39.19 -26.74 -29.53
N LEU A 352 -38.42 -27.33 -30.46
CA LEU A 352 -38.27 -28.78 -30.61
C LEU A 352 -37.24 -29.39 -29.64
N GLY A 353 -36.29 -28.60 -29.16
CA GLY A 353 -35.09 -29.10 -28.49
C GLY A 353 -34.05 -29.56 -29.51
N THR A 354 -32.77 -29.45 -29.15
CA THR A 354 -31.66 -29.71 -30.06
C THR A 354 -30.38 -30.04 -29.28
N THR A 355 -29.31 -30.44 -29.97
CA THR A 355 -27.98 -30.59 -29.37
C THR A 355 -26.99 -29.72 -30.13
N VAL A 356 -26.46 -28.68 -29.47
CA VAL A 356 -25.59 -27.66 -30.08
C VAL A 356 -24.15 -27.84 -29.59
N LYS A 357 -23.18 -27.72 -30.50
CA LYS A 357 -21.75 -27.66 -30.17
C LYS A 357 -21.41 -26.28 -29.61
N VAL A 358 -21.16 -26.23 -28.31
CA VAL A 358 -20.80 -25.02 -27.57
C VAL A 358 -19.28 -24.92 -27.45
N PRO A 359 -18.66 -23.74 -27.74
CA PRO A 359 -17.26 -23.51 -27.43
C PRO A 359 -17.06 -23.47 -25.91
N THR A 360 -16.10 -24.24 -25.41
CA THR A 360 -15.64 -24.22 -24.01
C THR A 360 -14.14 -23.91 -23.97
N VAL A 361 -13.58 -23.69 -22.78
CA VAL A 361 -12.11 -23.51 -22.65
C VAL A 361 -11.32 -24.75 -23.09
N ASP A 362 -11.88 -25.96 -22.93
CA ASP A 362 -11.24 -27.23 -23.30
C ASP A 362 -11.42 -27.60 -24.79
N GLY A 363 -12.08 -26.74 -25.59
CA GLY A 363 -12.52 -27.06 -26.95
C GLY A 363 -14.06 -27.12 -27.05
N SER A 364 -14.59 -27.75 -28.10
CA SER A 364 -16.05 -27.84 -28.29
C SER A 364 -16.67 -28.97 -27.46
N ALA A 365 -17.84 -28.72 -26.86
CA ALA A 365 -18.62 -29.72 -26.14
C ALA A 365 -20.10 -29.67 -26.55
N ASP A 366 -20.76 -30.83 -26.58
CA ASP A 366 -22.18 -30.92 -26.96
C ASP A 366 -23.09 -30.53 -25.78
N LEU A 367 -23.91 -29.49 -25.97
CA LEU A 367 -24.94 -29.06 -25.02
C LEU A 367 -26.32 -29.51 -25.52
N LYS A 368 -27.02 -30.31 -24.70
CA LYS A 368 -28.41 -30.68 -24.93
C LYS A 368 -29.32 -29.54 -24.47
N ILE A 369 -30.14 -29.02 -25.38
CA ILE A 369 -31.11 -27.96 -25.14
C ILE A 369 -32.50 -28.60 -25.09
N PRO A 370 -33.24 -28.50 -23.98
CA PRO A 370 -34.57 -29.10 -23.87
C PRO A 370 -35.59 -28.38 -24.76
N ALA A 371 -36.60 -29.14 -25.20
CA ALA A 371 -37.74 -28.60 -25.93
C ALA A 371 -38.50 -27.56 -25.09
N GLY A 372 -38.93 -26.45 -25.72
CA GLY A 372 -39.65 -25.36 -25.06
C GLY A 372 -38.79 -24.44 -24.20
N VAL A 373 -37.46 -24.41 -24.39
CA VAL A 373 -36.56 -23.51 -23.64
C VAL A 373 -36.94 -22.04 -23.84
N GLN A 374 -36.99 -21.28 -22.76
CA GLN A 374 -37.36 -19.87 -22.81
C GLN A 374 -36.15 -18.98 -23.14
N PRO A 375 -36.30 -17.90 -23.92
CA PRO A 375 -35.23 -16.93 -24.15
C PRO A 375 -34.68 -16.38 -22.84
N GLY A 376 -33.35 -16.33 -22.72
CA GLY A 376 -32.66 -15.88 -21.52
C GLY A 376 -32.42 -16.95 -20.45
N THR A 377 -32.95 -18.17 -20.61
CA THR A 377 -32.65 -19.30 -19.72
C THR A 377 -31.15 -19.59 -19.70
N THR A 378 -30.58 -19.82 -18.51
CA THR A 378 -29.18 -20.23 -18.35
C THR A 378 -29.10 -21.74 -18.11
N LEU A 379 -28.41 -22.45 -18.99
CA LEU A 379 -28.08 -23.87 -18.84
C LEU A 379 -26.66 -24.00 -18.27
N VAL A 380 -26.46 -24.94 -17.35
CA VAL A 380 -25.18 -25.11 -16.64
C VAL A 380 -24.43 -26.33 -17.17
N MET A 381 -23.19 -26.14 -17.61
CA MET A 381 -22.26 -27.22 -17.97
C MET A 381 -21.24 -27.38 -16.84
N SER A 382 -21.44 -28.39 -16.00
CA SER A 382 -20.63 -28.59 -14.80
C SER A 382 -19.16 -28.88 -15.11
N LYS A 383 -18.24 -28.34 -14.29
CA LYS A 383 -16.77 -28.52 -14.37
C LYS A 383 -16.12 -27.99 -15.66
N LYS A 384 -16.83 -27.13 -16.41
CA LYS A 384 -16.35 -26.49 -17.67
C LYS A 384 -15.93 -25.03 -17.52
N GLY A 385 -15.93 -24.52 -16.29
CA GLY A 385 -15.36 -23.21 -15.95
C GLY A 385 -13.86 -23.27 -15.65
N VAL A 386 -13.38 -22.26 -14.92
CA VAL A 386 -11.97 -22.04 -14.61
C VAL A 386 -11.54 -22.87 -13.39
N PRO A 387 -10.32 -23.45 -13.34
CA PRO A 387 -9.80 -24.08 -12.13
C PRO A 387 -9.56 -23.07 -11.00
N LEU A 388 -9.77 -23.51 -9.76
CA LEU A 388 -9.45 -22.70 -8.58
C LEU A 388 -7.93 -22.67 -8.36
N LEU A 389 -7.41 -21.49 -8.03
CA LEU A 389 -6.01 -21.31 -7.60
C LEU A 389 -5.67 -22.28 -6.47
N ASN A 390 -4.50 -22.90 -6.56
CA ASN A 390 -3.99 -23.96 -5.66
C ASN A 390 -4.85 -25.25 -5.58
N LYS A 391 -6.00 -25.33 -6.25
CA LYS A 391 -6.91 -26.48 -6.25
C LYS A 391 -7.31 -26.90 -7.67
N GLY A 392 -6.32 -27.15 -8.54
CA GLY A 392 -6.54 -27.42 -9.98
C GLY A 392 -7.48 -28.58 -10.34
N ARG A 393 -7.80 -29.49 -9.40
CA ARG A 393 -8.83 -30.54 -9.58
C ARG A 393 -10.27 -30.00 -9.48
N MET A 394 -10.47 -28.86 -8.83
CA MET A 394 -11.77 -28.19 -8.71
C MET A 394 -11.86 -27.08 -9.76
N ARG A 395 -12.90 -27.13 -10.57
CA ARG A 395 -13.25 -26.13 -11.58
C ARG A 395 -14.65 -25.59 -11.29
N GLY A 396 -14.88 -24.33 -11.64
CA GLY A 396 -16.23 -23.80 -11.77
C GLY A 396 -16.97 -24.36 -12.99
N ASP A 397 -18.10 -23.74 -13.31
CA ASP A 397 -19.02 -24.22 -14.34
C ASP A 397 -19.09 -23.24 -15.53
N GLN A 398 -19.51 -23.73 -16.70
CA GLN A 398 -19.83 -22.87 -17.83
C GLN A 398 -21.34 -22.62 -17.87
N LEU A 399 -21.71 -21.34 -17.75
CA LEU A 399 -23.06 -20.82 -17.73
C LEU A 399 -23.44 -20.38 -19.15
N VAL A 400 -24.27 -21.17 -19.81
CA VAL A 400 -24.69 -20.95 -21.19
C VAL A 400 -26.06 -20.29 -21.21
N ARG A 401 -26.08 -18.98 -21.44
CA ARG A 401 -27.32 -18.21 -21.61
C ARG A 401 -27.86 -18.41 -23.02
N VAL A 402 -29.08 -18.91 -23.12
CA VAL A 402 -29.77 -19.16 -24.39
C VAL A 402 -30.36 -17.85 -24.91
N GLN A 403 -29.94 -17.43 -26.10
CA GLN A 403 -30.54 -16.33 -26.86
C GLN A 403 -31.24 -16.91 -28.09
N VAL A 404 -32.57 -16.79 -28.14
CA VAL A 404 -33.35 -17.23 -29.30
C VAL A 404 -33.32 -16.13 -30.36
N GLU A 405 -32.86 -16.46 -31.56
CA GLU A 405 -32.88 -15.56 -32.71
C GLU A 405 -34.14 -15.81 -33.54
N ILE A 406 -34.95 -14.76 -33.69
CA ILE A 406 -36.15 -14.74 -34.53
C ILE A 406 -35.78 -14.04 -35.84
N PRO A 407 -35.97 -14.68 -37.01
CA PRO A 407 -35.64 -14.06 -38.29
C PRO A 407 -36.54 -12.86 -38.57
N ARG A 408 -35.97 -11.80 -39.16
CA ARG A 408 -36.68 -10.56 -39.50
C ARG A 408 -37.54 -10.66 -40.76
N GLN A 409 -37.26 -11.65 -41.60
CA GLN A 409 -37.94 -11.94 -42.85
C GLN A 409 -38.16 -13.45 -42.92
N LEU A 410 -39.29 -13.86 -43.49
CA LEU A 410 -39.67 -15.25 -43.70
C LEU A 410 -39.98 -15.44 -45.19
N SER A 411 -39.69 -16.63 -45.72
CA SER A 411 -40.15 -17.03 -47.05
C SER A 411 -41.68 -17.13 -47.09
N ALA A 412 -42.26 -17.16 -48.29
CA ALA A 412 -43.72 -17.34 -48.45
C ALA A 412 -44.21 -18.66 -47.83
N GLU A 413 -43.41 -19.73 -47.93
CA GLU A 413 -43.72 -21.05 -47.37
C GLU A 413 -43.59 -21.06 -45.84
N GLU A 414 -42.48 -20.53 -45.29
CA GLU A 414 -42.27 -20.41 -43.84
C GLU A 414 -43.38 -19.60 -43.18
N ARG A 415 -43.76 -18.48 -43.80
CA ARG A 415 -44.86 -17.64 -43.33
C ARG A 415 -46.18 -18.40 -43.30
N ARG A 416 -46.49 -19.17 -44.35
CA ARG A 416 -47.71 -20.00 -44.42
C ARG A 416 -47.75 -21.02 -43.28
N LEU A 417 -46.64 -21.71 -43.01
CA LEU A 417 -46.52 -22.68 -41.92
C LEU A 417 -46.68 -22.03 -40.52
N VAL A 418 -46.14 -20.83 -40.32
CA VAL A 418 -46.30 -20.06 -39.07
C VAL A 418 -47.75 -19.59 -38.88
N GLU A 419 -48.43 -19.18 -39.96
CA GLU A 419 -49.86 -18.81 -39.94
C GLU A 419 -50.77 -20.02 -39.66
N GLU A 420 -50.49 -21.19 -40.25
CA GLU A 420 -51.15 -22.46 -39.93
C GLU A 420 -50.98 -22.82 -38.43
N LEU A 421 -49.76 -22.73 -37.90
CA LEU A 421 -49.47 -22.99 -36.48
C LEU A 421 -50.16 -21.99 -35.54
N ALA A 422 -50.26 -20.72 -35.93
CA ALA A 422 -50.98 -19.69 -35.18
C ALA A 422 -52.50 -19.99 -35.11
N ASN A 423 -53.09 -20.46 -36.20
CA ASN A 423 -54.51 -20.84 -36.24
C ASN A 423 -54.80 -22.08 -35.37
N LEU A 424 -53.94 -23.10 -35.42
CA LEU A 424 -54.05 -24.27 -34.53
C LEU A 424 -54.02 -23.87 -33.03
N LYS A 425 -53.16 -22.91 -32.65
CA LYS A 425 -53.13 -22.38 -31.28
C LYS A 425 -54.42 -21.65 -30.90
N LYS A 426 -54.95 -20.78 -31.75
CA LYS A 426 -56.22 -20.06 -31.48
C LYS A 426 -57.38 -21.02 -31.21
N THR A 427 -57.56 -22.04 -32.04
CA THR A 427 -58.61 -23.06 -31.86
C THR A 427 -58.45 -23.81 -30.53
N LYS A 428 -57.21 -24.12 -30.14
CA LYS A 428 -56.92 -24.80 -28.86
C LYS A 428 -57.26 -23.93 -27.65
N THR A 429 -57.03 -22.61 -27.72
CA THR A 429 -57.42 -21.66 -26.66
C THR A 429 -58.95 -21.53 -26.54
N LEU A 430 -59.66 -21.45 -27.67
CA LEU A 430 -61.14 -21.37 -27.70
C LEU A 430 -61.83 -22.62 -27.13
N ASN A 431 -61.26 -23.80 -27.37
CA ASN A 431 -61.75 -25.05 -26.79
C ASN A 431 -61.35 -25.21 -25.30
N GLY A 432 -60.27 -24.54 -24.87
CA GLY A 432 -59.80 -24.56 -23.49
C GLY A 432 -60.66 -23.73 -22.52
N SER A 433 -61.33 -22.66 -22.99
CA SER A 433 -62.17 -21.81 -22.14
C SER A 433 -63.65 -22.26 -22.06
N ARG A 434 -63.96 -23.49 -22.49
CA ARG A 434 -65.30 -24.10 -22.48
C ARG A 434 -65.41 -25.28 -21.48
N ARG A 435 -64.53 -25.32 -20.48
CA ARG A 435 -64.54 -26.25 -19.35
C ARG A 435 -64.36 -25.48 -18.05
#